data_AF-A0A432KFC2-F1
#
_entry.id   AF-A0A432KFC2-F1
#
_cell.length_a   1.000
_cell.length_b   1.000
_cell.length_c   1.000
_cell.angle_alpha   90.00
_cell.angle_beta   90.00
_cell.angle_gamma   90.00
#
_symmetry.space_group_name_H-M   'P 1'
#
loop_
_entity.id
_entity.type
_entity.pdbx_description
1 polymer ?
#
loop_
_entity_poly.entity_id
_entity_poly.type
_entity_poly.pdbx_seq_one_letter_code
_entity_poly.pdbx_strand_id
1 'polypeptide(L)'
;MWRAGAIPGGVTLDIELSGVPLWLVAAPFGAGSVWAVALEDGTTQAFLVQSGRAVAMDITSASLPAGAPAALAVAGDEAYLLAAPLGGASELTHPVPLGGPGRLAFIDSEGDLVVWQNGSEAGRLAVDALPDARLLIDEQERVLLLTKPSSHYPHGIAGDRLEATEITLLETHPSLKAVTRISIPGQRVVEGISPIWADLNGDGRREIIVTISDSEQGAQVVVYSESGDQLAAGPAVGRGNRWRHQIAVAPLGVNGELELAEVLTPHIGGIAGFYRLDGESLNLVAQQAGVTSHTIGSRNLDMGIAGDLDGDGQPELVVFDQSFTDLTAMRRTVDGIEIAWQTPVGGKAATNLASVNLDGGISLGVGRDDGVLRIWLAP
;
A
#
# COMPACT_ATOMS: atom_id res chain seq x y z
N MET A 1 -9.76 -14.53 -12.65
CA MET A 1 -8.51 -15.24 -12.93
C MET A 1 -7.43 -14.17 -12.92
N TRP A 2 -6.48 -14.25 -12.00
CA TRP A 2 -5.36 -13.31 -11.94
C TRP A 2 -4.61 -13.36 -13.28
N ARG A 3 -4.05 -12.23 -13.71
CA ARG A 3 -3.07 -12.28 -14.80
C ARG A 3 -1.78 -12.83 -14.22
N ALA A 4 -1.12 -13.71 -14.97
CA ALA A 4 0.13 -14.34 -14.58
C ALA A 4 1.32 -13.44 -14.90
N GLY A 5 2.31 -13.40 -14.02
CA GLY A 5 3.63 -12.83 -14.30
C GLY A 5 4.59 -13.85 -14.91
N ALA A 6 5.82 -13.40 -15.18
CA ALA A 6 6.95 -14.27 -15.57
C ALA A 6 8.26 -13.74 -14.96
N ILE A 7 8.19 -13.15 -13.76
CA ILE A 7 9.24 -12.30 -13.18
C ILE A 7 10.62 -13.00 -13.07
N PRO A 8 10.75 -14.26 -12.61
CA PRO A 8 12.07 -14.88 -12.37
C PRO A 8 12.95 -15.01 -13.63
N GLY A 9 12.32 -15.11 -14.81
CA GLY A 9 12.98 -15.18 -16.11
C GLY A 9 12.65 -14.00 -17.03
N GLY A 10 12.00 -12.96 -16.50
CA GLY A 10 11.48 -11.84 -17.26
C GLY A 10 12.59 -10.95 -17.81
N VAL A 11 12.32 -10.31 -18.96
CA VAL A 11 13.22 -9.30 -19.51
C VAL A 11 13.18 -8.07 -18.60
N THR A 12 14.35 -7.61 -18.14
CA THR A 12 14.47 -6.38 -17.36
C THR A 12 14.80 -5.19 -18.25
N LEU A 13 14.21 -4.04 -17.93
CA LEU A 13 14.54 -2.73 -18.48
C LEU A 13 15.01 -1.81 -17.36
N ASP A 14 16.23 -1.31 -17.47
CA ASP A 14 16.80 -0.33 -16.54
C ASP A 14 16.76 1.06 -17.20
N ILE A 15 16.26 2.04 -16.46
CA ILE A 15 16.09 3.43 -16.89
C ILE A 15 16.85 4.32 -15.91
N GLU A 16 17.82 5.09 -16.41
CA GLU A 16 18.52 6.09 -15.60
C GLU A 16 17.58 7.25 -15.24
N LEU A 17 17.61 7.64 -13.98
CA LEU A 17 16.84 8.75 -13.41
C LEU A 17 17.79 9.91 -13.09
N SER A 18 17.28 11.13 -13.11
CA SER A 18 18.06 12.31 -12.72
C SER A 18 18.40 12.42 -11.22
N GLY A 19 17.96 11.47 -10.38
CA GLY A 19 18.12 11.51 -8.93
C GLY A 19 17.62 10.24 -8.24
N VAL A 20 17.66 10.24 -6.90
CA VAL A 20 17.23 9.08 -6.09
C VAL A 20 15.70 8.98 -6.07
N PRO A 21 15.11 7.85 -6.51
CA PRO A 21 13.67 7.65 -6.51
C PRO A 21 13.16 7.33 -5.10
N LEU A 22 11.98 7.87 -4.76
CA LEU A 22 11.31 7.64 -3.48
C LEU A 22 9.95 6.95 -3.62
N TRP A 23 9.20 7.30 -4.66
CA TRP A 23 7.90 6.71 -4.98
C TRP A 23 7.85 6.27 -6.44
N LEU A 24 7.20 5.13 -6.68
CA LEU A 24 6.96 4.60 -8.01
C LEU A 24 5.47 4.30 -8.16
N VAL A 25 4.86 4.80 -9.22
CA VAL A 25 3.48 4.47 -9.58
C VAL A 25 3.39 4.12 -11.06
N ALA A 26 2.52 3.19 -11.40
CA ALA A 26 2.39 2.71 -12.76
C ALA A 26 0.95 2.34 -13.09
N ALA A 27 0.59 2.46 -14.36
CA ALA A 27 -0.75 2.13 -14.85
C ALA A 27 -0.70 1.66 -16.31
N PRO A 28 -1.71 0.88 -16.77
CA PRO A 28 -1.89 0.63 -18.19
C PRO A 28 -2.07 1.96 -18.95
N PHE A 29 -1.44 2.08 -20.12
CA PHE A 29 -1.52 3.29 -20.93
C PHE A 29 -1.35 2.96 -22.43
N GLY A 30 -2.37 3.27 -23.22
CA GLY A 30 -2.44 2.83 -24.62
C GLY A 30 -2.29 1.31 -24.73
N ALA A 31 -1.34 0.85 -25.55
CA ALA A 31 -0.99 -0.57 -25.68
C ALA A 31 0.24 -0.98 -24.85
N GLY A 32 0.64 -0.16 -23.88
CA GLY A 32 1.74 -0.41 -22.96
C GLY A 32 1.40 0.05 -21.56
N SER A 33 2.38 0.63 -20.87
CA SER A 33 2.25 1.11 -19.50
C SER A 33 2.97 2.45 -19.32
N VAL A 34 2.42 3.30 -18.47
CA VAL A 34 3.12 4.50 -17.99
C VAL A 34 3.67 4.24 -16.60
N TRP A 35 4.91 4.64 -16.38
CA TRP A 35 5.63 4.54 -15.10
C TRP A 35 6.07 5.93 -14.70
N ALA A 36 5.61 6.41 -13.54
CA ALA A 36 5.97 7.70 -13.00
C ALA A 36 6.72 7.54 -11.68
N VAL A 37 7.79 8.31 -11.55
CA VAL A 37 8.73 8.26 -10.45
C VAL A 37 8.78 9.63 -9.79
N ALA A 38 8.54 9.69 -8.48
CA ALA A 38 8.85 10.89 -7.69
C ALA A 38 10.20 10.70 -6.99
N LEU A 39 11.09 11.68 -7.17
CA LEU A 39 12.41 11.69 -6.58
C LEU A 39 12.39 12.34 -5.18
N GLU A 40 13.46 12.15 -4.41
CA GLU A 40 13.60 12.72 -3.06
C GLU A 40 13.44 14.25 -3.02
N ASP A 41 13.85 14.95 -4.09
CA ASP A 41 13.76 16.41 -4.19
C ASP A 41 12.38 16.92 -4.64
N GLY A 42 11.42 16.02 -4.88
CA GLY A 42 10.08 16.33 -5.37
C GLY A 42 9.95 16.39 -6.90
N THR A 43 11.05 16.31 -7.65
CA THR A 43 11.02 16.21 -9.12
C THR A 43 10.35 14.92 -9.55
N THR A 44 9.53 14.97 -10.60
CA THR A 44 8.88 13.77 -11.15
C THR A 44 9.35 13.47 -12.57
N GLN A 45 9.55 12.20 -12.88
CA GLN A 45 9.87 11.71 -14.22
C GLN A 45 8.85 10.64 -14.63
N ALA A 46 8.46 10.60 -15.91
CA ALA A 46 7.56 9.58 -16.41
C ALA A 46 8.06 8.94 -17.71
N PHE A 47 7.73 7.66 -17.89
CA PHE A 47 8.17 6.85 -19.01
C PHE A 47 7.01 6.04 -19.56
N LEU A 48 6.79 6.15 -20.86
CA LEU A 48 5.98 5.20 -21.62
C LEU A 48 6.82 3.96 -21.91
N VAL A 49 6.39 2.82 -21.39
CA VAL A 49 7.01 1.52 -21.64
C VAL A 49 6.12 0.71 -22.58
N GLN A 50 6.65 0.44 -23.77
CA GLN A 50 5.96 -0.32 -24.81
C GLN A 50 6.97 -1.09 -25.66
N SER A 51 6.64 -2.35 -26.00
CA SER A 51 7.48 -3.19 -26.88
C SER A 51 8.94 -3.29 -26.41
N GLY A 52 9.14 -3.42 -25.09
CA GLY A 52 10.46 -3.57 -24.47
C GLY A 52 11.33 -2.30 -24.46
N ARG A 53 10.74 -1.13 -24.68
CA ARG A 53 11.46 0.16 -24.66
C ARG A 53 10.74 1.15 -23.77
N ALA A 54 11.53 1.98 -23.10
CA ALA A 54 11.05 3.17 -22.39
C ALA A 54 11.32 4.42 -23.22
N VAL A 55 10.32 5.29 -23.29
CA VAL A 55 10.44 6.64 -23.85
C VAL A 55 9.98 7.61 -22.78
N ALA A 56 10.83 8.59 -22.45
CA ALA A 56 10.44 9.66 -21.53
C ALA A 56 9.21 10.39 -22.08
N MET A 57 8.27 10.71 -21.19
CA MET A 57 7.07 11.46 -21.51
C MET A 57 6.79 12.49 -20.43
N ASP A 58 6.07 13.54 -20.80
CA ASP A 58 5.56 14.51 -19.84
C ASP A 58 4.42 13.90 -19.02
N ILE A 59 4.34 14.27 -17.74
CA ILE A 59 3.23 13.95 -16.86
C ILE A 59 2.72 15.24 -16.22
N THR A 60 1.39 15.39 -16.14
CA THR A 60 0.82 16.59 -15.51
C THR A 60 1.17 16.58 -14.03
N SER A 61 1.66 17.73 -13.53
CA SER A 61 2.37 17.92 -12.25
C SER A 61 3.84 17.45 -12.30
N ALA A 62 4.71 18.25 -12.91
CA ALA A 62 6.15 18.00 -13.03
C ALA A 62 6.93 18.00 -11.69
N SER A 63 6.25 18.34 -10.58
CA SER A 63 6.81 18.31 -9.24
C SER A 63 5.72 18.04 -8.20
N LEU A 64 6.02 17.21 -7.22
CA LEU A 64 5.29 17.06 -5.96
C LEU A 64 6.08 17.74 -4.83
N PRO A 65 5.46 18.04 -3.66
CA PRO A 65 6.25 18.38 -2.48
C PRO A 65 7.29 17.29 -2.21
N ALA A 66 8.49 17.69 -1.78
CA ALA A 66 9.57 16.75 -1.51
C ALA A 66 9.12 15.72 -0.45
N GLY A 67 9.31 14.43 -0.74
CA GLY A 67 8.84 13.35 0.14
C GLY A 67 7.40 12.89 -0.09
N ALA A 68 6.57 13.68 -0.77
CA ALA A 68 5.15 13.40 -0.93
C ALA A 68 4.91 12.13 -1.76
N PRO A 69 3.96 11.28 -1.37
CA PRO A 69 3.60 10.12 -2.15
C PRO A 69 2.92 10.49 -3.46
N ALA A 70 3.22 9.71 -4.50
CA ALA A 70 2.59 9.85 -5.80
C ALA A 70 1.32 8.99 -5.90
N ALA A 71 0.30 9.51 -6.57
CA ALA A 71 -0.83 8.72 -7.07
C ALA A 71 -1.04 9.05 -8.56
N LEU A 72 -1.11 8.02 -9.39
CA LEU A 72 -1.23 8.15 -10.84
C LEU A 72 -2.67 7.96 -11.27
N ALA A 73 -3.16 8.84 -12.14
CA ALA A 73 -4.41 8.68 -12.84
C ALA A 73 -4.18 8.68 -14.36
N VAL A 74 -4.98 7.87 -15.05
CA VAL A 74 -5.02 7.79 -16.51
C VAL A 74 -6.45 8.07 -16.96
N ALA A 75 -6.62 9.03 -17.88
CA ALA A 75 -7.90 9.39 -18.45
C ALA A 75 -7.78 9.55 -19.97
N GLY A 76 -8.28 8.56 -20.71
CA GLY A 76 -8.09 8.51 -22.16
C GLY A 76 -6.61 8.39 -22.51
N ASP A 77 -6.09 9.39 -23.25
CA ASP A 77 -4.72 9.45 -23.72
C ASP A 77 -3.83 10.34 -22.84
N GLU A 78 -4.28 10.69 -21.63
CA GLU A 78 -3.54 11.50 -20.66
C GLU A 78 -3.20 10.70 -19.40
N ALA A 79 -1.97 10.86 -18.92
CA ALA A 79 -1.50 10.37 -17.63
C ALA A 79 -1.06 11.55 -16.78
N TYR A 80 -1.44 11.56 -15.50
CA TYR A 80 -1.13 12.66 -14.59
C TYR A 80 -0.98 12.20 -13.15
N LEU A 81 -0.11 12.87 -12.40
CA LEU A 81 -0.03 12.68 -10.96
C LEU A 81 -1.11 13.52 -10.28
N LEU A 82 -1.88 12.87 -9.42
CA LEU A 82 -2.91 13.52 -8.64
C LEU A 82 -2.25 14.44 -7.61
N ALA A 83 -2.61 15.72 -7.68
CA ALA A 83 -2.24 16.73 -6.71
C ALA A 83 -3.51 17.35 -6.12
N ALA A 84 -3.45 17.73 -4.85
CA ALA A 84 -4.57 18.42 -4.24
C ALA A 84 -4.77 19.81 -4.89
N PRO A 85 -6.02 20.23 -5.17
CA PRO A 85 -6.29 21.48 -5.91
C PRO A 85 -6.00 22.77 -5.12
N LEU A 86 -5.84 22.68 -3.80
CA LEU A 86 -5.70 23.82 -2.90
C LEU A 86 -4.31 23.84 -2.25
N GLY A 87 -3.77 25.05 -2.09
CA GLY A 87 -2.68 25.27 -1.14
C GLY A 87 -3.19 25.01 0.29
N GLY A 88 -2.45 24.23 1.06
CA GLY A 88 -2.87 23.78 2.39
C GLY A 88 -3.45 22.36 2.44
N ALA A 89 -3.31 21.55 1.38
CA ALA A 89 -3.48 20.11 1.50
C ALA A 89 -2.34 19.49 2.32
N SER A 90 -2.56 18.32 2.93
CA SER A 90 -1.45 17.57 3.53
C SER A 90 -0.46 17.13 2.44
N GLU A 91 0.83 17.37 2.68
CA GLU A 91 1.92 16.96 1.79
C GLU A 91 2.37 15.51 2.05
N LEU A 92 1.85 14.86 3.10
CA LEU A 92 2.27 13.51 3.52
C LEU A 92 1.37 12.39 2.97
N THR A 93 0.32 12.75 2.23
CA THR A 93 -0.61 11.82 1.58
C THR A 93 -0.99 12.36 0.21
N HIS A 94 -1.69 11.54 -0.59
CA HIS A 94 -2.20 11.95 -1.90
C HIS A 94 -3.73 12.02 -1.90
N PRO A 95 -4.34 12.87 -2.75
CA PRO A 95 -5.77 12.79 -3.05
C PRO A 95 -6.16 11.44 -3.66
N VAL A 96 -7.45 11.12 -3.63
CA VAL A 96 -8.03 9.96 -4.33
C VAL A 96 -9.20 10.39 -5.21
N PRO A 97 -9.40 9.76 -6.38
CA PRO A 97 -10.56 10.05 -7.23
C PRO A 97 -11.84 9.49 -6.62
N LEU A 98 -12.95 10.24 -6.75
CA LEU A 98 -14.29 9.81 -6.36
C LEU A 98 -15.18 9.73 -7.59
N GLY A 99 -15.15 8.58 -8.27
CA GLY A 99 -15.96 8.31 -9.45
C GLY A 99 -15.48 9.04 -10.70
N GLY A 100 -16.35 9.87 -11.26
CA GLY A 100 -16.13 10.56 -12.53
C GLY A 100 -14.98 11.58 -12.52
N PRO A 101 -14.50 12.00 -13.70
CA PRO A 101 -13.36 12.90 -13.82
C PRO A 101 -13.59 14.23 -13.09
N GLY A 102 -12.56 14.72 -12.42
CA GLY A 102 -12.57 16.03 -11.76
C GLY A 102 -13.21 16.05 -10.36
N ARG A 103 -13.57 14.89 -9.80
CA ARG A 103 -14.00 14.77 -8.40
C ARG A 103 -12.97 14.00 -7.58
N LEU A 104 -12.49 14.62 -6.50
CA LEU A 104 -11.42 14.10 -5.65
C LEU A 104 -11.80 14.22 -4.17
N ALA A 105 -11.28 13.33 -3.34
CA ALA A 105 -11.16 13.52 -1.90
C ALA A 105 -9.70 13.71 -1.51
N PHE A 106 -9.42 14.61 -0.56
CA PHE A 106 -8.10 14.78 0.02
C PHE A 106 -8.18 15.24 1.47
N ILE A 107 -7.06 15.08 2.19
CA ILE A 107 -6.88 15.55 3.56
C ILE A 107 -6.20 16.93 3.50
N ASP A 108 -6.76 17.92 4.21
CA ASP A 108 -6.11 19.22 4.34
C ASP A 108 -5.09 19.26 5.49
N SER A 109 -4.36 20.37 5.63
CA SER A 109 -3.33 20.54 6.65
C SER A 109 -3.87 20.56 8.09
N GLU A 110 -5.17 20.77 8.28
CA GLU A 110 -5.84 20.76 9.58
C GLU A 110 -6.46 19.39 9.90
N GLY A 111 -6.35 18.41 8.99
CA GLY A 111 -6.91 17.06 9.15
C GLY A 111 -8.38 16.95 8.78
N ASP A 112 -8.93 17.89 8.02
CA ASP A 112 -10.27 17.80 7.46
C ASP A 112 -10.26 16.94 6.17
N LEU A 113 -11.32 16.17 5.96
CA LEU A 113 -11.56 15.54 4.66
C LEU A 113 -12.32 16.53 3.78
N VAL A 114 -11.77 16.83 2.61
CA VAL A 114 -12.33 17.75 1.62
C VAL A 114 -12.71 16.97 0.37
N VAL A 115 -13.95 17.15 -0.09
CA VAL A 115 -14.41 16.70 -1.41
C VAL A 115 -14.38 17.87 -2.36
N TRP A 116 -13.62 17.74 -3.44
CA TRP A 116 -13.50 18.72 -4.50
C TRP A 116 -14.24 18.24 -5.74
N GLN A 117 -14.93 19.15 -6.41
CA GLN A 117 -15.62 18.85 -7.65
C GLN A 117 -15.60 20.06 -8.60
N ASN A 118 -15.25 19.82 -9.85
CA ASN A 118 -15.34 20.80 -10.94
C ASN A 118 -14.67 22.15 -10.62
N GLY A 119 -13.53 22.13 -9.93
CA GLY A 119 -12.78 23.35 -9.61
C GLY A 119 -13.25 24.11 -8.37
N SER A 120 -14.08 23.49 -7.52
CA SER A 120 -14.51 24.08 -6.23
C SER A 120 -14.67 23.05 -5.12
N GLU A 121 -14.63 23.49 -3.87
CA GLU A 121 -14.95 22.67 -2.71
C GLU A 121 -16.45 22.32 -2.73
N ALA A 122 -16.75 21.03 -2.82
CA ALA A 122 -18.11 20.50 -2.83
C ALA A 122 -18.57 20.06 -1.42
N GLY A 123 -17.62 19.77 -0.52
CA GLY A 123 -17.90 19.46 0.87
C GLY A 123 -16.64 19.34 1.71
N ARG A 124 -16.80 19.51 3.01
CA ARG A 124 -15.74 19.40 4.01
C ARG A 124 -16.29 18.79 5.28
N LEU A 125 -15.50 17.94 5.91
CA LEU A 125 -15.82 17.40 7.22
C LEU A 125 -14.57 17.34 8.09
N ALA A 126 -14.66 17.94 9.27
CA ALA A 126 -13.64 17.79 10.30
C ALA A 126 -13.63 16.34 10.80
N VAL A 127 -12.57 15.62 10.47
CA VAL A 127 -12.38 14.23 10.84
C VAL A 127 -11.15 14.02 11.72
N ASP A 128 -10.27 15.03 11.82
CA ASP A 128 -9.04 14.96 12.62
C ASP A 128 -8.18 13.78 12.12
N ALA A 129 -7.94 13.75 10.81
CA ALA A 129 -7.19 12.68 10.17
C ALA A 129 -5.72 12.67 10.60
N LEU A 130 -5.07 11.50 10.53
CA LEU A 130 -3.60 11.50 10.50
C LEU A 130 -3.13 12.33 9.29
N PRO A 131 -2.09 13.18 9.44
CA PRO A 131 -1.56 13.94 8.32
C PRO A 131 -1.14 13.06 7.12
N ASP A 132 -0.68 11.85 7.38
CA ASP A 132 -0.24 10.87 6.39
C ASP A 132 -1.23 9.73 6.14
N ALA A 133 -2.47 9.83 6.65
CA ALA A 133 -3.49 8.83 6.41
C ALA A 133 -3.71 8.61 4.91
N ARG A 134 -3.74 7.34 4.48
CA ARG A 134 -4.16 6.97 3.13
C ARG A 134 -5.67 6.83 3.08
N LEU A 135 -6.26 7.50 2.10
CA LEU A 135 -7.67 7.38 1.81
C LEU A 135 -7.89 6.10 1.00
N LEU A 136 -8.71 5.19 1.52
CA LEU A 136 -9.19 4.04 0.77
C LEU A 136 -10.59 4.32 0.25
N ILE A 137 -10.87 3.92 -0.99
CA ILE A 137 -12.17 4.10 -1.64
C ILE A 137 -12.78 2.77 -2.03
N ASP A 138 -14.09 2.69 -1.99
CA ASP A 138 -14.85 1.56 -2.53
C ASP A 138 -15.66 1.93 -3.77
N GLU A 139 -16.39 0.95 -4.30
CA GLU A 139 -17.23 1.08 -5.48
C GLU A 139 -18.45 1.98 -5.24
N GLN A 140 -18.77 2.28 -3.98
CA GLN A 140 -19.82 3.23 -3.59
C GLN A 140 -19.24 4.63 -3.29
N GLU A 141 -17.95 4.85 -3.56
CA GLU A 141 -17.22 6.09 -3.28
C GLU A 141 -17.25 6.47 -1.79
N ARG A 142 -17.37 5.48 -0.89
CA ARG A 142 -17.13 5.67 0.52
C ARG A 142 -15.63 5.79 0.75
N VAL A 143 -15.24 6.59 1.74
CA VAL A 143 -13.84 6.82 2.10
C VAL A 143 -13.58 6.24 3.47
N LEU A 144 -12.56 5.40 3.58
CA LEU A 144 -12.06 4.86 4.85
C LEU A 144 -10.67 5.44 5.12
N LEU A 145 -10.44 5.93 6.34
CA LEU A 145 -9.15 6.49 6.76
C LEU A 145 -8.93 6.38 8.28
N LEU A 146 -7.69 6.61 8.68
CA LEU A 146 -7.26 6.67 10.08
C LEU A 146 -7.36 8.10 10.63
N THR A 147 -7.94 8.24 11.82
CA THR A 147 -8.25 9.52 12.47
C THR A 147 -7.84 9.54 13.95
N LYS A 148 -7.94 10.72 14.57
CA LYS A 148 -7.58 10.96 15.97
C LYS A 148 -6.09 10.68 16.24
N PRO A 149 -5.19 11.50 15.64
CA PRO A 149 -3.75 11.40 15.86
C PRO A 149 -3.41 11.41 17.35
N SER A 150 -2.45 10.58 17.72
CA SER A 150 -2.07 10.38 19.10
C SER A 150 -0.60 10.10 19.28
N SER A 151 0.00 10.65 20.33
CA SER A 151 1.41 10.45 20.67
C SER A 151 1.62 9.47 21.83
N HIS A 152 0.59 8.72 22.23
CA HIS A 152 0.65 7.77 23.36
C HIS A 152 1.63 6.61 23.12
N TYR A 153 1.86 6.23 21.86
CA TYR A 153 2.77 5.16 21.47
C TYR A 153 3.76 5.66 20.41
N PRO A 154 4.80 6.42 20.82
CA PRO A 154 5.68 7.13 19.89
C PRO A 154 6.79 6.22 19.34
N HIS A 155 6.44 5.14 18.64
CA HIS A 155 7.43 4.19 18.12
C HIS A 155 8.20 4.78 16.93
N GLY A 156 7.54 5.45 15.99
CA GLY A 156 8.24 6.17 14.92
C GLY A 156 8.38 5.44 13.59
N ILE A 157 7.65 4.35 13.36
CA ILE A 157 7.91 3.46 12.22
C ILE A 157 7.58 4.11 10.87
N ALA A 158 6.51 4.90 10.79
CA ALA A 158 6.02 5.55 9.57
C ALA A 158 6.46 7.02 9.46
N GLY A 159 7.64 7.36 9.99
CA GLY A 159 8.25 8.68 9.75
C GLY A 159 7.77 9.83 10.66
N ASP A 160 6.87 9.58 11.60
CA ASP A 160 6.64 10.43 12.78
C ASP A 160 6.11 9.61 13.97
N ARG A 161 5.72 10.28 15.06
CA ARG A 161 5.31 9.68 16.34
C ARG A 161 3.79 9.67 16.55
N LEU A 162 3.02 10.01 15.53
CA LEU A 162 1.56 10.03 15.57
C LEU A 162 1.02 8.71 15.06
N GLU A 163 0.11 8.13 15.83
CA GLU A 163 -0.62 6.93 15.45
C GLU A 163 -2.10 7.17 15.71
N ALA A 164 -2.97 6.49 14.96
CA ALA A 164 -4.40 6.74 15.04
C ALA A 164 -5.05 6.06 16.25
N THR A 165 -6.07 6.70 16.82
CA THR A 165 -6.92 6.12 17.87
C THR A 165 -8.35 5.89 17.41
N GLU A 166 -8.64 6.15 16.14
CA GLU A 166 -9.93 5.91 15.53
C GLU A 166 -9.79 5.55 14.03
N ILE A 167 -10.70 4.71 13.55
CA ILE A 167 -10.90 4.46 12.13
C ILE A 167 -12.24 5.10 11.73
N THR A 168 -12.27 5.90 10.67
CA THR A 168 -13.49 6.57 10.22
C THR A 168 -13.87 6.10 8.82
N LEU A 169 -15.13 5.68 8.66
CA LEU A 169 -15.75 5.40 7.36
C LEU A 169 -16.73 6.52 7.03
N LEU A 170 -16.65 7.05 5.82
CA LEU A 170 -17.45 8.18 5.34
C LEU A 170 -18.21 7.83 4.07
N GLU A 171 -19.44 8.30 3.98
CA GLU A 171 -20.15 8.40 2.69
C GLU A 171 -19.81 9.76 2.05
N THR A 172 -19.54 9.77 0.74
CA THR A 172 -19.32 11.01 -0.01
C THR A 172 -20.52 11.41 -0.87
N HIS A 173 -21.51 10.52 -1.00
CA HIS A 173 -22.76 10.72 -1.74
C HIS A 173 -23.95 10.15 -0.94
N PRO A 174 -25.12 10.82 -0.91
CA PRO A 174 -25.44 12.10 -1.55
C PRO A 174 -24.81 13.32 -0.84
N SER A 175 -24.22 13.13 0.33
CA SER A 175 -23.58 14.18 1.12
C SER A 175 -22.41 13.61 1.91
N LEU A 176 -21.35 14.41 2.09
CA LEU A 176 -20.22 14.02 2.93
C LEU A 176 -20.64 13.89 4.40
N LYS A 177 -20.51 12.69 4.98
CA LYS A 177 -20.75 12.43 6.41
C LYS A 177 -19.98 11.20 6.87
N ALA A 178 -19.57 11.20 8.14
CA ALA A 178 -19.07 9.99 8.80
C ALA A 178 -20.24 9.05 9.11
N VAL A 179 -20.15 7.80 8.65
CA VAL A 179 -21.18 6.77 8.88
C VAL A 179 -20.77 5.75 9.95
N THR A 180 -19.47 5.50 10.11
CA THR A 180 -18.93 4.69 11.20
C THR A 180 -17.68 5.35 11.77
N ARG A 181 -17.53 5.30 13.09
CA ARG A 181 -16.30 5.63 13.82
C ARG A 181 -15.96 4.49 14.76
N ILE A 182 -14.80 3.88 14.56
CA ILE A 182 -14.32 2.74 15.34
C ILE A 182 -13.22 3.26 16.27
N SER A 183 -13.58 3.56 17.52
CA SER A 183 -12.60 4.02 18.51
C SER A 183 -11.76 2.84 19.01
N ILE A 184 -10.44 3.02 19.03
CA ILE A 184 -9.50 2.02 19.53
C ILE A 184 -9.48 2.06 21.07
N PRO A 185 -9.85 0.97 21.77
CA PRO A 185 -9.98 1.01 23.22
C PRO A 185 -8.64 1.11 23.95
N GLY A 186 -8.62 1.83 25.06
CA GLY A 186 -7.52 1.82 26.03
C GLY A 186 -6.39 2.79 25.67
N GLN A 187 -5.14 2.36 25.89
CA GLN A 187 -3.93 3.09 25.51
C GLN A 187 -3.27 2.47 24.27
N ARG A 188 -4.11 1.96 23.37
CA ARG A 188 -3.71 1.28 22.14
C ARG A 188 -3.90 2.23 20.95
N VAL A 189 -3.14 2.01 19.89
CA VAL A 189 -3.21 2.78 18.65
C VAL A 189 -3.26 1.85 17.44
N VAL A 190 -3.77 2.33 16.31
CA VAL A 190 -3.46 1.72 15.01
C VAL A 190 -2.07 2.19 14.61
N GLU A 191 -1.11 1.27 14.58
CA GLU A 191 0.28 1.56 14.19
C GLU A 191 0.44 1.36 12.67
N GLY A 192 0.40 2.46 11.93
CA GLY A 192 0.38 2.50 10.46
C GLY A 192 -0.44 3.66 9.90
N ILE A 193 -0.41 3.83 8.57
CA ILE A 193 -1.05 4.97 7.88
C ILE A 193 -2.30 4.58 7.07
N SER A 194 -2.60 3.29 6.97
CA SER A 194 -3.78 2.78 6.26
C SER A 194 -4.24 1.44 6.82
N PRO A 195 -5.56 1.18 6.87
CA PRO A 195 -6.08 -0.17 7.02
C PRO A 195 -5.82 -1.02 5.76
N ILE A 196 -6.10 -2.32 5.84
CA ILE A 196 -6.53 -3.11 4.67
C ILE A 196 -8.06 -3.19 4.71
N TRP A 197 -8.72 -2.94 3.59
CA TRP A 197 -10.18 -3.00 3.47
C TRP A 197 -10.59 -4.05 2.44
N ALA A 198 -10.82 -5.27 2.90
CA ALA A 198 -10.96 -6.44 2.04
C ALA A 198 -11.97 -7.45 2.63
N ASP A 199 -12.66 -8.18 1.77
CA ASP A 199 -13.51 -9.32 2.15
C ASP A 199 -12.61 -10.50 2.53
N LEU A 200 -12.38 -10.68 3.83
CA LEU A 200 -11.47 -11.69 4.36
C LEU A 200 -12.19 -13.04 4.58
N ASN A 201 -13.49 -13.00 4.88
CA ASN A 201 -14.30 -14.18 5.15
C ASN A 201 -14.99 -14.76 3.89
N GLY A 202 -14.97 -14.04 2.78
CA GLY A 202 -15.55 -14.45 1.49
C GLY A 202 -17.07 -14.28 1.40
N ASP A 203 -17.68 -13.44 2.24
CA ASP A 203 -19.14 -13.24 2.28
C ASP A 203 -19.66 -12.12 1.35
N GLY A 204 -18.75 -11.45 0.63
CA GLY A 204 -19.03 -10.35 -0.27
C GLY A 204 -19.06 -8.97 0.38
N ARG A 205 -18.82 -8.87 1.70
CA ARG A 205 -18.61 -7.59 2.41
C ARG A 205 -17.16 -7.47 2.84
N ARG A 206 -16.67 -6.24 2.91
CA ARG A 206 -15.30 -5.99 3.35
C ARG A 206 -15.21 -5.92 4.86
N GLU A 207 -14.12 -6.45 5.39
CA GLU A 207 -13.64 -6.18 6.72
C GLU A 207 -12.54 -5.12 6.70
N ILE A 208 -12.36 -4.46 7.84
CA ILE A 208 -11.31 -3.48 8.09
C ILE A 208 -10.25 -4.13 8.97
N ILE A 209 -9.03 -4.26 8.44
CA ILE A 209 -7.93 -4.96 9.09
C ILE A 209 -6.87 -3.92 9.44
N VAL A 210 -6.43 -3.92 10.70
CA VAL A 210 -5.46 -2.93 11.24
C VAL A 210 -4.49 -3.57 12.22
N THR A 211 -3.28 -3.02 12.31
CA THR A 211 -2.31 -3.43 13.32
C THR A 211 -2.53 -2.54 14.54
N ILE A 212 -3.00 -3.13 15.64
CA ILE A 212 -3.17 -2.45 16.90
C ILE A 212 -1.94 -2.71 17.77
N SER A 213 -1.39 -1.66 18.36
CA SER A 213 -0.19 -1.73 19.21
C SER A 213 -0.36 -1.01 20.53
N ASP A 214 0.32 -1.53 21.56
CA ASP A 214 0.53 -0.85 22.83
C ASP A 214 1.88 -1.22 23.48
N SER A 215 2.21 -0.51 24.56
CA SER A 215 3.49 -0.63 25.24
C SER A 215 3.67 -1.94 26.02
N GLU A 216 2.59 -2.63 26.38
CA GLU A 216 2.62 -3.85 27.18
C GLU A 216 2.67 -5.10 26.30
N GLN A 217 1.71 -5.24 25.38
CA GLN A 217 1.50 -6.41 24.54
C GLN A 217 2.14 -6.28 23.15
N GLY A 218 2.43 -5.06 22.69
CA GLY A 218 2.94 -4.82 21.34
C GLY A 218 1.88 -5.03 20.26
N ALA A 219 2.32 -5.19 19.01
CA ALA A 219 1.42 -5.27 17.87
C ALA A 219 0.61 -6.57 17.84
N GLN A 220 -0.64 -6.46 17.39
CA GLN A 220 -1.49 -7.56 16.96
C GLN A 220 -2.33 -7.10 15.75
N VAL A 221 -2.67 -8.04 14.86
CA VAL A 221 -3.63 -7.75 13.79
C VAL A 221 -5.04 -7.93 14.34
N VAL A 222 -5.91 -6.95 14.09
CA VAL A 222 -7.32 -6.98 14.47
C VAL A 222 -8.19 -6.74 13.25
N VAL A 223 -9.30 -7.46 13.19
CA VAL A 223 -10.29 -7.41 12.11
C VAL A 223 -11.59 -6.84 12.66
N TYR A 224 -12.10 -5.79 12.02
CA TYR A 224 -13.38 -5.15 12.31
C TYR A 224 -14.35 -5.30 11.14
N SER A 225 -15.65 -5.35 11.43
CA SER A 225 -16.68 -5.10 10.42
C SER A 225 -16.74 -3.61 10.07
N GLU A 226 -17.40 -3.25 8.97
CA GLU A 226 -17.71 -1.84 8.64
C GLU A 226 -18.67 -1.17 9.64
N SER A 227 -19.38 -1.95 10.47
CA SER A 227 -20.19 -1.44 11.59
C SER A 227 -19.38 -1.12 12.84
N GLY A 228 -18.11 -1.54 12.89
CA GLY A 228 -17.19 -1.31 14.02
C GLY A 228 -17.12 -2.43 15.04
N ASP A 229 -17.77 -3.57 14.78
CA ASP A 229 -17.67 -4.74 15.64
C ASP A 229 -16.32 -5.43 15.42
N GLN A 230 -15.60 -5.74 16.49
CA GLN A 230 -14.38 -6.55 16.39
C GLN A 230 -14.77 -7.99 16.07
N LEU A 231 -14.36 -8.49 14.91
CA LEU A 231 -14.70 -9.84 14.43
C LEU A 231 -13.65 -10.86 14.83
N ALA A 232 -12.37 -10.50 14.75
CA ALA A 232 -11.27 -11.39 15.09
C ALA A 232 -10.01 -10.63 15.50
N ALA A 233 -9.11 -11.32 16.19
CA ALA A 233 -7.76 -10.83 16.47
C ALA A 233 -6.74 -11.96 16.38
N GLY A 234 -5.53 -11.62 15.96
CA GLY A 234 -4.39 -12.52 16.00
C GLY A 234 -3.61 -12.39 17.32
N PRO A 235 -2.66 -13.29 17.60
CA PRO A 235 -1.77 -13.19 18.76
C PRO A 235 -0.97 -11.88 18.75
N ALA A 236 -0.97 -11.21 19.90
CA ALA A 236 -0.05 -10.13 20.20
C ALA A 236 1.40 -10.62 20.22
N VAL A 237 2.32 -9.75 19.81
CA VAL A 237 3.77 -10.06 19.79
C VAL A 237 4.34 -10.26 21.21
N GLY A 238 3.66 -9.74 22.24
CA GLY A 238 4.04 -9.88 23.64
C GLY A 238 5.10 -8.88 24.10
N ARG A 239 5.41 -7.86 23.28
CA ARG A 239 6.37 -6.81 23.62
C ARG A 239 6.13 -5.56 22.77
N GLY A 240 6.03 -4.39 23.41
CA GLY A 240 5.99 -3.09 22.75
C GLY A 240 7.19 -2.83 21.81
N ASN A 241 6.99 -1.91 20.87
CA ASN A 241 7.93 -1.57 19.80
C ASN A 241 8.33 -2.79 18.96
N ARG A 242 7.37 -3.68 18.72
CA ARG A 242 7.47 -4.79 17.77
C ARG A 242 6.27 -4.72 16.87
N TRP A 243 6.49 -4.16 15.68
CA TRP A 243 5.43 -3.84 14.74
C TRP A 243 5.15 -5.01 13.79
N ARG A 244 3.88 -5.14 13.39
CA ARG A 244 3.40 -6.06 12.36
C ARG A 244 2.94 -5.26 11.15
N HIS A 245 3.67 -5.39 10.04
CA HIS A 245 3.33 -4.69 8.82
C HIS A 245 2.39 -5.54 7.98
N GLN A 246 1.15 -5.08 7.83
CA GLN A 246 0.16 -5.75 6.98
C GLN A 246 0.47 -5.47 5.52
N ILE A 247 0.42 -6.49 4.66
CA ILE A 247 0.77 -6.35 3.25
C ILE A 247 -0.45 -6.54 2.36
N ALA A 248 -1.12 -7.69 2.46
CA ALA A 248 -2.21 -8.03 1.54
C ALA A 248 -3.15 -9.08 2.11
N VAL A 249 -4.40 -9.07 1.64
CA VAL A 249 -5.32 -10.21 1.71
C VAL A 249 -5.47 -10.77 0.30
N ALA A 250 -5.16 -12.05 0.12
CA ALA A 250 -5.19 -12.72 -1.17
C ALA A 250 -5.44 -14.23 -0.99
N PRO A 251 -5.83 -14.98 -2.04
CA PRO A 251 -6.04 -16.43 -1.98
C PRO A 251 -4.70 -17.19 -1.92
N LEU A 252 -3.91 -16.91 -0.90
CA LEU A 252 -2.54 -17.39 -0.70
C LEU A 252 -2.51 -18.80 -0.10
N GLY A 253 -3.61 -19.30 0.45
CA GLY A 253 -3.68 -20.66 0.98
C GLY A 253 -3.39 -21.71 -0.09
N VAL A 254 -2.93 -22.89 0.33
CA VAL A 254 -2.54 -24.01 -0.55
C VAL A 254 -3.67 -24.42 -1.51
N ASN A 255 -4.94 -24.22 -1.11
CA ASN A 255 -6.11 -24.52 -1.95
C ASN A 255 -6.84 -23.25 -2.41
N GLY A 256 -6.18 -22.09 -2.35
CA GLY A 256 -6.76 -20.78 -2.69
C GLY A 256 -7.60 -20.16 -1.57
N GLU A 257 -7.45 -20.61 -0.31
CA GLU A 257 -8.09 -19.93 0.81
C GLU A 257 -7.55 -18.52 0.97
N LEU A 258 -8.43 -17.57 1.33
CA LEU A 258 -8.01 -16.21 1.66
C LEU A 258 -7.14 -16.22 2.93
N GLU A 259 -5.98 -15.60 2.83
CA GLU A 259 -5.07 -15.38 3.96
C GLU A 259 -4.61 -13.91 3.95
N LEU A 260 -4.40 -13.38 5.16
CA LEU A 260 -3.70 -12.11 5.36
C LEU A 260 -2.20 -12.39 5.44
N ALA A 261 -1.43 -11.73 4.59
CA ALA A 261 0.02 -11.71 4.63
C ALA A 261 0.53 -10.48 5.39
N GLU A 262 1.49 -10.69 6.29
CA GLU A 262 2.18 -9.64 7.06
C GLU A 262 3.68 -9.91 7.17
N VAL A 263 4.44 -8.89 7.56
CA VAL A 263 5.83 -9.04 7.98
C VAL A 263 5.98 -8.51 9.40
N LEU A 264 6.34 -9.41 10.31
CA LEU A 264 6.66 -9.10 11.69
C LEU A 264 8.06 -8.49 11.79
N THR A 265 8.15 -7.33 12.41
CA THR A 265 9.40 -6.58 12.67
C THR A 265 10.28 -6.43 11.43
N PRO A 266 9.78 -5.83 10.33
CA PRO A 266 10.47 -5.79 9.04
C PRO A 266 11.87 -5.15 9.09
N HIS A 267 12.12 -4.27 10.07
CA HIS A 267 13.39 -3.58 10.28
C HIS A 267 14.34 -4.28 11.28
N ILE A 268 13.96 -5.44 11.86
CA ILE A 268 14.79 -6.20 12.81
C ILE A 268 14.75 -7.69 12.50
N GLY A 269 13.59 -8.34 12.72
CA GLY A 269 13.43 -9.78 12.62
C GLY A 269 13.10 -10.22 11.21
N GLY A 270 12.26 -9.45 10.50
CA GLY A 270 11.95 -9.69 9.10
C GLY A 270 11.32 -11.05 8.86
N ILE A 271 10.18 -11.31 9.50
CA ILE A 271 9.49 -12.60 9.49
C ILE A 271 8.16 -12.44 8.77
N ALA A 272 8.03 -12.99 7.57
CA ALA A 272 6.74 -13.11 6.90
C ALA A 272 5.82 -14.04 7.69
N GLY A 273 4.55 -13.68 7.77
CA GLY A 273 3.50 -14.45 8.41
C GLY A 273 2.25 -14.49 7.55
N PHE A 274 1.56 -15.63 7.57
CA PHE A 274 0.27 -15.82 6.91
C PHE A 274 -0.77 -16.15 7.94
N TYR A 275 -1.88 -15.43 7.91
CA TYR A 275 -2.98 -15.52 8.86
C TYR A 275 -4.25 -15.98 8.16
N ARG A 276 -4.94 -16.92 8.78
CA ARG A 276 -6.23 -17.43 8.31
C ARG A 276 -7.31 -17.14 9.33
N LEU A 277 -8.42 -16.58 8.85
CA LEU A 277 -9.60 -16.38 9.67
C LEU A 277 -10.27 -17.74 9.95
N ASP A 278 -10.59 -18.00 11.22
CA ASP A 278 -11.33 -19.17 11.67
C ASP A 278 -12.30 -18.74 12.79
N GLY A 279 -13.57 -18.55 12.41
CA GLY A 279 -14.58 -17.97 13.29
C GLY A 279 -14.17 -16.58 13.80
N GLU A 280 -14.05 -16.46 15.12
CA GLU A 280 -13.65 -15.21 15.82
C GLU A 280 -12.13 -15.11 16.05
N SER A 281 -11.34 -16.02 15.46
CA SER A 281 -9.88 -16.07 15.62
C SER A 281 -9.16 -15.80 14.30
N LEU A 282 -8.06 -15.04 14.37
CA LEU A 282 -7.15 -14.86 13.25
C LEU A 282 -5.86 -15.65 13.51
N ASN A 283 -5.80 -16.87 12.96
CA ASN A 283 -4.78 -17.85 13.28
C ASN A 283 -3.56 -17.68 12.39
N LEU A 284 -2.38 -17.57 13.00
CA LEU A 284 -1.11 -17.61 12.28
C LEU A 284 -0.83 -19.04 11.81
N VAL A 285 -0.88 -19.28 10.51
CA VAL A 285 -0.79 -20.64 9.93
C VAL A 285 0.61 -20.99 9.42
N ALA A 286 1.44 -20.00 9.10
CA ALA A 286 2.83 -20.21 8.70
C ALA A 286 3.68 -18.96 8.91
N GLN A 287 4.98 -19.13 9.14
CA GLN A 287 5.97 -18.04 9.22
C GLN A 287 7.32 -18.40 8.60
N GLN A 288 8.00 -17.41 8.03
CA GLN A 288 9.34 -17.56 7.46
C GLN A 288 10.16 -16.28 7.66
N ALA A 289 11.35 -16.41 8.22
CA ALA A 289 12.30 -15.31 8.37
C ALA A 289 13.08 -15.03 7.07
N GLY A 290 13.74 -13.88 7.01
CA GLY A 290 14.71 -13.53 5.97
C GLY A 290 14.28 -12.42 5.01
N VAL A 291 13.14 -11.79 5.27
CA VAL A 291 12.57 -10.77 4.38
C VAL A 291 12.34 -9.44 5.08
N THR A 292 12.08 -8.40 4.30
CA THR A 292 11.63 -7.10 4.80
C THR A 292 10.62 -6.50 3.85
N SER A 293 9.73 -5.69 4.41
CA SER A 293 8.71 -4.93 3.69
C SER A 293 8.77 -3.45 4.03
N HIS A 294 9.84 -2.99 4.72
CA HIS A 294 9.88 -1.63 5.24
C HIS A 294 11.28 -1.21 5.70
N THR A 295 11.71 -0.02 5.27
CA THR A 295 12.87 0.70 5.83
C THR A 295 12.46 1.62 6.98
N ILE A 296 12.87 1.35 8.22
CA ILE A 296 12.39 2.07 9.43
C ILE A 296 12.38 3.60 9.24
N GLY A 297 11.27 4.25 9.60
CA GLY A 297 11.09 5.70 9.47
C GLY A 297 10.63 6.16 8.10
N SER A 298 10.58 5.28 7.09
CA SER A 298 9.96 5.58 5.80
C SER A 298 8.43 5.67 5.92
N ARG A 299 7.82 6.64 5.24
CA ARG A 299 6.36 6.67 5.00
C ARG A 299 5.91 5.75 3.88
N ASN A 300 6.87 5.18 3.13
CA ASN A 300 6.59 4.25 2.07
C ASN A 300 6.38 2.84 2.65
N LEU A 301 5.10 2.46 2.76
CA LEU A 301 4.65 1.17 3.26
C LEU A 301 4.33 0.17 2.13
N ASP A 302 4.45 0.57 0.86
CA ASP A 302 3.99 -0.23 -0.28
C ASP A 302 5.11 -1.15 -0.86
N MET A 303 6.03 -1.62 -0.01
CA MET A 303 7.19 -2.43 -0.41
C MET A 303 6.87 -3.95 -0.50
N GLY A 304 5.62 -4.30 -0.74
CA GLY A 304 5.16 -5.68 -0.89
C GLY A 304 3.92 -5.79 -1.76
N ILE A 305 3.79 -6.90 -2.48
CA ILE A 305 2.62 -7.23 -3.30
C ILE A 305 2.27 -8.71 -3.16
N ALA A 306 1.00 -9.05 -3.37
CA ALA A 306 0.56 -10.43 -3.49
C ALA A 306 -0.08 -10.68 -4.86
N GLY A 307 0.22 -11.82 -5.48
CA GLY A 307 -0.32 -12.24 -6.77
C GLY A 307 0.43 -13.43 -7.36
N ASP A 308 0.01 -13.93 -8.50
CA ASP A 308 0.72 -14.98 -9.26
C ASP A 308 1.75 -14.32 -10.21
N LEU A 309 2.97 -14.11 -9.72
CA LEU A 309 4.00 -13.32 -10.39
C LEU A 309 4.97 -14.19 -11.22
N ASP A 310 4.96 -15.51 -11.06
CA ASP A 310 5.72 -16.43 -11.93
C ASP A 310 4.84 -17.19 -12.94
N GLY A 311 3.52 -17.11 -12.80
CA GLY A 311 2.55 -17.64 -13.75
C GLY A 311 2.28 -19.13 -13.61
N ASP A 312 2.62 -19.72 -12.47
CA ASP A 312 2.37 -21.14 -12.21
C ASP A 312 0.95 -21.44 -11.67
N GLY A 313 0.15 -20.39 -11.42
CA GLY A 313 -1.21 -20.47 -10.94
C GLY A 313 -1.36 -20.41 -9.41
N GLN A 314 -0.27 -20.31 -8.66
CA GLN A 314 -0.27 -20.18 -7.20
C GLN A 314 0.27 -18.80 -6.78
N PRO A 315 -0.54 -17.95 -6.13
CA PRO A 315 -0.07 -16.63 -5.76
C PRO A 315 1.03 -16.66 -4.69
N GLU A 316 1.95 -15.71 -4.78
CA GLU A 316 3.01 -15.45 -3.82
C GLU A 316 2.79 -14.14 -3.07
N LEU A 317 3.39 -14.04 -1.88
CA LEU A 317 3.78 -12.76 -1.29
C LEU A 317 5.17 -12.40 -1.82
N VAL A 318 5.28 -11.28 -2.52
CA VAL A 318 6.56 -10.74 -3.00
C VAL A 318 6.94 -9.52 -2.16
N VAL A 319 8.11 -9.59 -1.54
CA VAL A 319 8.74 -8.54 -0.73
C VAL A 319 10.24 -8.53 -0.99
N PHE A 320 11.02 -7.73 -0.25
CA PHE A 320 12.47 -7.73 -0.36
C PHE A 320 13.14 -8.71 0.60
N ASP A 321 14.36 -9.12 0.29
CA ASP A 321 15.28 -9.64 1.30
C ASP A 321 15.71 -8.53 2.28
N GLN A 322 16.27 -8.89 3.45
CA GLN A 322 16.65 -7.87 4.44
C GLN A 322 17.68 -6.85 3.95
N SER A 323 18.46 -7.17 2.90
CA SER A 323 19.42 -6.24 2.29
C SER A 323 18.78 -5.21 1.37
N PHE A 324 17.52 -5.43 0.96
CA PHE A 324 16.85 -4.73 -0.15
C PHE A 324 17.55 -4.92 -1.51
N THR A 325 18.29 -6.02 -1.71
CA THR A 325 19.01 -6.31 -2.95
C THR A 325 18.31 -7.33 -3.85
N ASP A 326 17.36 -8.08 -3.29
CA ASP A 326 16.64 -9.13 -3.98
C ASP A 326 15.14 -9.02 -3.73
N LEU A 327 14.34 -9.27 -4.77
CA LEU A 327 12.93 -9.59 -4.63
C LEU A 327 12.82 -11.06 -4.26
N THR A 328 12.10 -11.34 -3.17
CA THR A 328 11.85 -12.69 -2.65
C THR A 328 10.35 -12.97 -2.71
N ALA A 329 9.98 -14.02 -3.42
CA ALA A 329 8.61 -14.48 -3.50
C ALA A 329 8.39 -15.72 -2.63
N MET A 330 7.45 -15.61 -1.71
CA MET A 330 7.10 -16.64 -0.76
C MET A 330 5.74 -17.22 -1.10
N ARG A 331 5.69 -18.55 -1.20
CA ARG A 331 4.48 -19.30 -1.49
C ARG A 331 4.11 -20.20 -0.32
N ARG A 332 2.81 -20.32 -0.05
CA ARG A 332 2.30 -21.27 0.95
C ARG A 332 2.30 -22.68 0.38
N THR A 333 2.81 -23.61 1.17
CA THR A 333 2.76 -25.04 0.91
C THR A 333 2.08 -25.76 2.08
N VAL A 334 1.80 -27.06 1.90
CA VAL A 334 1.28 -27.91 2.98
C VAL A 334 2.20 -27.94 4.20
N ASP A 335 3.51 -27.75 4.00
CA ASP A 335 4.54 -27.83 5.03
C ASP A 335 4.93 -26.45 5.62
N GLY A 336 4.38 -25.35 5.09
CA GLY A 336 4.67 -24.00 5.57
C GLY A 336 4.86 -23.00 4.43
N ILE A 337 6.02 -22.38 4.35
CA ILE A 337 6.35 -21.39 3.31
C ILE A 337 7.59 -21.88 2.58
N GLU A 338 7.58 -21.76 1.25
CA GLU A 338 8.78 -21.92 0.44
C GLU A 338 9.14 -20.60 -0.25
N ILE A 339 10.41 -20.44 -0.63
CA ILE A 339 10.82 -19.39 -1.56
C ILE A 339 10.58 -19.94 -2.96
N ALA A 340 9.50 -19.50 -3.61
CA ALA A 340 9.14 -19.93 -4.96
C ALA A 340 10.20 -19.46 -5.96
N TRP A 341 10.64 -18.21 -5.80
CA TRP A 341 11.71 -17.63 -6.60
C TRP A 341 12.34 -16.43 -5.90
N GLN A 342 13.53 -16.08 -6.36
CA GLN A 342 14.26 -14.90 -5.96
C GLN A 342 14.96 -14.29 -7.17
N THR A 343 14.90 -12.98 -7.34
CA THR A 343 15.59 -12.27 -8.42
C THR A 343 16.30 -11.02 -7.91
N PRO A 344 17.51 -10.71 -8.41
CA PRO A 344 18.21 -9.51 -7.99
C PRO A 344 17.49 -8.24 -8.48
N VAL A 345 17.37 -7.27 -7.58
CA VAL A 345 17.00 -5.89 -7.90
C VAL A 345 18.09 -5.22 -8.75
N GLY A 346 19.35 -5.70 -8.68
CA GLY A 346 20.48 -5.17 -9.44
C GLY A 346 21.16 -3.96 -8.81
N GLY A 347 20.80 -3.66 -7.57
CA GLY A 347 21.27 -2.58 -6.71
C GLY A 347 20.50 -2.68 -5.39
N LYS A 348 20.35 -1.58 -4.65
CA LYS A 348 19.52 -1.56 -3.45
C LYS A 348 18.20 -0.83 -3.74
N ALA A 349 17.08 -1.46 -3.42
CA ALA A 349 15.76 -0.86 -3.59
C ALA A 349 15.58 0.37 -2.69
N ALA A 350 14.96 1.42 -3.25
CA ALA A 350 14.68 2.68 -2.58
C ALA A 350 13.18 3.05 -2.56
N THR A 351 12.36 2.43 -3.43
CA THR A 351 10.92 2.72 -3.54
C THR A 351 10.06 1.55 -3.09
N ASN A 352 8.74 1.77 -3.09
CA ASN A 352 7.73 0.72 -3.17
C ASN A 352 7.89 -0.16 -4.41
N LEU A 353 7.14 -1.27 -4.43
CA LEU A 353 6.87 -2.04 -5.63
C LEU A 353 5.68 -1.42 -6.37
N ALA A 354 5.79 -1.28 -7.68
CA ALA A 354 4.65 -0.92 -8.54
C ALA A 354 4.45 -2.02 -9.58
N SER A 355 3.21 -2.39 -9.86
CA SER A 355 2.88 -3.40 -10.86
C SER A 355 1.82 -2.92 -11.83
N VAL A 356 1.85 -3.44 -13.05
CA VAL A 356 0.86 -3.17 -14.10
C VAL A 356 0.41 -4.47 -14.73
N ASN A 357 -0.90 -4.67 -14.76
CA ASN A 357 -1.55 -5.76 -15.48
C ASN A 357 -1.73 -5.37 -16.96
N LEU A 358 -1.00 -6.04 -17.87
CA LEU A 358 -1.07 -5.89 -19.32
C LEU A 358 -1.59 -7.18 -19.96
N ASP A 359 -2.04 -7.14 -21.22
CA ASP A 359 -2.68 -8.31 -21.86
C ASP A 359 -1.73 -9.52 -21.96
N GLY A 360 -0.42 -9.27 -21.98
CA GLY A 360 0.64 -10.30 -21.96
C GLY A 360 1.05 -10.79 -20.58
N GLY A 361 0.61 -10.15 -19.49
CA GLY A 361 0.97 -10.52 -18.12
C GLY A 361 1.22 -9.33 -17.20
N ILE A 362 1.96 -9.57 -16.12
CA ILE A 362 2.30 -8.53 -15.13
C ILE A 362 3.70 -7.97 -15.42
N SER A 363 3.79 -6.64 -15.49
CA SER A 363 5.06 -5.93 -15.33
C SER A 363 5.20 -5.48 -13.88
N LEU A 364 6.42 -5.56 -13.33
CA LEU A 364 6.75 -5.13 -11.96
C LEU A 364 7.92 -4.17 -12.02
N GLY A 365 7.96 -3.16 -11.16
CA GLY A 365 9.07 -2.20 -11.12
C GLY A 365 9.44 -1.75 -9.72
N VAL A 366 10.67 -1.27 -9.61
CA VAL A 366 11.29 -0.75 -8.39
C VAL A 366 12.35 0.30 -8.74
N GLY A 367 12.40 1.39 -8.00
CA GLY A 367 13.48 2.36 -8.04
C GLY A 367 14.62 1.98 -7.09
N ARG A 368 15.85 2.27 -7.50
CA ARG A 368 17.09 1.93 -6.78
C ARG A 368 17.80 3.19 -6.26
N ASP A 369 18.54 3.05 -5.17
CA ASP A 369 19.25 4.16 -4.52
C ASP A 369 20.38 4.78 -5.38
N ASP A 370 20.80 4.09 -6.44
CA ASP A 370 21.75 4.58 -7.45
C ASP A 370 21.09 5.35 -8.60
N GLY A 371 19.80 5.70 -8.48
CA GLY A 371 19.09 6.51 -9.46
C GLY A 371 18.66 5.73 -10.69
N VAL A 372 18.30 4.46 -10.55
CA VAL A 372 17.78 3.64 -11.65
C VAL A 372 16.39 3.09 -11.33
N LEU A 373 15.47 3.21 -12.28
CA LEU A 373 14.22 2.46 -12.30
C LEU A 373 14.44 1.14 -13.04
N ARG A 374 14.26 0.01 -12.34
CA ARG A 374 14.20 -1.32 -12.95
C ARG A 374 12.75 -1.75 -13.15
N ILE A 375 12.44 -2.27 -14.33
CA ILE A 375 11.14 -2.87 -14.66
C ILE A 375 11.37 -4.29 -15.20
N TRP A 376 10.77 -5.30 -14.56
CA TRP A 376 10.56 -6.61 -15.15
C TRP A 376 9.33 -6.53 -16.05
N LEU A 377 9.54 -6.76 -17.34
CA LEU A 377 8.51 -6.61 -18.36
C LEU A 377 7.61 -7.84 -18.42
N ALA A 378 6.32 -7.60 -18.62
CA ALA A 378 5.39 -8.64 -19.07
C ALA A 378 5.90 -9.27 -20.41
N PRO A 379 5.69 -10.59 -20.60
CA PRO A 379 6.10 -11.33 -21.80
C PRO A 379 5.64 -10.76 -23.15
#